data_AF-A0ABD1RCU0-F1
#
_entry.id   AF-A0ABD1RCU0-F1
#
_cell.length_a   1.000
_cell.length_b   1.000
_cell.length_c   1.000
_cell.angle_alpha   90.00
_cell.angle_beta   90.00
_cell.angle_gamma   90.00
#
_symmetry.space_group_name_H-M   'P 1'
#
loop_
_entity.id
_entity.type
_entity.pdbx_description
1 polymer ?
#
loop_
_entity_poly.entity_id
_entity_poly.type
_entity_poly.pdbx_seq_one_letter_code
_entity_poly.pdbx_strand_id
1 'polypeptide(L)'
;MTETRSKTHEEHLHKMDKEMGDLSAAYKAVSSKVESSDLTLKVFLSRVENILTEVNQKYESLVAMIAQISGVKNDTKEKQAESFVPHNVSGPSMGSHRLGAAPNKHVRKEGRMNTRIPKIDFPYFSGERPREWLRKARKYFQLHQVNEELKVGIAEMYLKGKADIWFHGFAVSYPEADWIVFADELRRFTESTGEEVVEIFSKLRQFGTITEYQEKA
;
A
#
# COMPACT_ATOMS: atom_id res chain seq x y z
N MET A 1 -11.62 32.98 61.79
CA MET A 1 -10.76 31.92 61.20
C MET A 1 -11.54 30.75 60.60
N THR A 2 -12.80 30.49 60.97
CA THR A 2 -13.62 29.39 60.44
C THR A 2 -14.16 29.64 59.02
N GLU A 3 -14.47 30.89 58.71
CA GLU A 3 -15.11 31.30 57.44
C GLU A 3 -14.19 31.10 56.21
N THR A 4 -12.89 31.38 56.36
CA THR A 4 -11.89 31.16 55.30
C THR A 4 -11.76 29.69 54.92
N ARG A 5 -11.82 28.78 55.91
CA ARG A 5 -11.70 27.33 55.68
C ARG A 5 -12.92 26.75 54.96
N SER A 6 -14.12 27.27 55.24
CA SER A 6 -15.34 26.85 54.54
C SER A 6 -15.32 27.29 53.08
N LYS A 7 -14.89 28.53 52.83
CA LYS A 7 -14.79 29.10 51.48
C LYS A 7 -13.79 28.32 50.60
N THR A 8 -12.64 27.96 51.15
CA THR A 8 -11.65 27.12 50.43
C THR A 8 -12.19 25.71 50.13
N HIS A 9 -13.04 25.16 51.00
CA HIS A 9 -13.66 23.85 50.76
C HIS A 9 -14.70 23.91 49.63
N GLU A 10 -15.53 24.94 49.58
CA GLU A 10 -16.48 25.17 48.48
C GLU A 10 -15.78 25.39 47.15
N GLU A 11 -14.70 26.17 47.13
CA GLU A 11 -13.86 26.37 45.94
C GLU A 11 -13.27 25.05 45.42
N HIS A 12 -12.82 24.17 46.33
CA HIS A 12 -12.33 22.85 45.97
C HIS A 12 -13.42 21.94 45.39
N LEU A 13 -14.63 21.96 45.96
CA LEU A 13 -15.78 21.20 45.44
C LEU A 13 -16.19 21.69 44.05
N HIS A 14 -16.23 23.01 43.83
CA HIS A 14 -16.54 23.59 42.53
C HIS A 14 -15.48 23.23 41.48
N LYS A 15 -14.20 23.22 41.87
CA LYS A 15 -13.11 22.78 41.00
C LYS A 15 -13.26 21.31 40.61
N MET A 16 -13.56 20.44 41.55
CA MET A 16 -13.77 19.00 41.30
C MET A 16 -14.96 18.75 40.37
N ASP A 17 -16.05 19.50 40.53
CA ASP A 17 -17.24 19.40 39.68
C ASP A 17 -16.92 19.81 38.22
N LYS A 18 -16.15 20.88 38.06
CA LYS A 18 -15.65 21.31 36.74
C LYS A 18 -14.76 20.24 36.09
N GLU A 19 -13.78 19.71 36.83
CA GLU A 19 -12.88 18.65 36.33
C GLU A 19 -13.65 17.39 35.95
N MET A 20 -14.68 17.02 36.72
CA MET A 20 -15.56 15.89 36.41
C MET A 20 -16.37 16.13 35.14
N GLY A 21 -16.86 17.36 34.93
CA GLY A 21 -17.54 17.78 33.71
C GLY A 21 -16.63 17.69 32.47
N ASP A 22 -15.41 18.21 32.58
CA ASP A 22 -14.41 18.18 31.51
C ASP A 22 -14.01 16.73 31.17
N LEU A 23 -13.81 15.88 32.18
CA LEU A 23 -13.49 14.46 31.99
C LEU A 23 -14.64 13.69 31.32
N SER A 24 -15.89 13.97 31.70
CA SER A 24 -17.08 13.37 31.08
C SER A 24 -17.22 13.76 29.62
N ALA A 25 -16.96 15.03 29.28
CA ALA A 25 -16.94 15.50 27.90
C ALA A 25 -15.82 14.83 27.09
N ALA A 26 -14.62 14.72 27.65
CA ALA A 26 -13.50 14.04 27.01
C ALA A 26 -13.80 12.56 26.77
N TYR A 27 -14.38 11.85 27.75
CA TYR A 27 -14.80 10.46 27.61
C TYR A 27 -15.80 10.28 26.45
N LYS A 28 -16.83 11.13 26.40
CA LYS A 28 -17.82 11.08 25.30
C LYS A 28 -17.18 11.31 23.93
N ALA A 29 -16.25 12.25 23.84
CA ALA A 29 -15.54 12.54 22.59
C ALA A 29 -14.61 11.39 22.15
N VAL A 30 -13.99 10.69 23.10
CA VAL A 30 -13.19 9.49 22.81
C VAL A 30 -14.10 8.35 22.37
N SER A 31 -15.21 8.10 23.09
CA SER A 31 -16.18 7.06 22.74
C SER A 31 -16.71 7.24 21.32
N SER A 32 -17.11 8.45 20.95
CA SER A 32 -17.62 8.72 19.60
C SER A 32 -16.56 8.53 18.51
N LYS A 33 -15.29 8.88 18.79
CA LYS A 33 -14.18 8.60 17.86
C LYS A 33 -13.91 7.12 17.70
N VAL A 34 -14.00 6.34 18.77
CA VAL A 34 -13.85 4.88 18.72
C VAL A 34 -14.94 4.26 17.86
N GLU A 35 -16.20 4.66 18.05
CA GLU A 35 -17.34 4.20 17.24
C GLU A 35 -17.18 4.58 15.75
N SER A 36 -16.75 5.81 15.47
CA SER A 36 -16.45 6.25 14.10
C SER A 36 -15.33 5.42 13.47
N SER A 37 -14.27 5.13 14.23
CA SER A 37 -13.14 4.33 13.74
C SER A 37 -13.54 2.89 13.45
N ASP A 38 -14.38 2.30 14.29
CA ASP A 38 -14.95 0.95 14.08
C ASP A 38 -15.76 0.88 12.78
N LEU A 39 -16.59 1.90 12.50
CA LEU A 39 -17.32 2.00 11.24
C LEU A 39 -16.38 2.09 10.03
N THR A 40 -15.35 2.95 10.11
CA THR A 40 -14.36 3.07 9.04
C THR A 40 -13.62 1.75 8.79
N LEU A 41 -13.25 1.03 9.86
CA LEU A 41 -12.59 -0.27 9.74
C LEU A 41 -13.52 -1.32 9.12
N LYS A 42 -14.80 -1.36 9.48
CA LYS A 42 -15.78 -2.27 8.87
C LYS A 42 -15.91 -2.04 7.37
N VAL A 43 -16.01 -0.78 6.94
CA VAL A 43 -16.08 -0.43 5.51
C VAL A 43 -14.80 -0.86 4.78
N PHE A 44 -13.63 -0.64 5.38
CA PHE A 44 -12.37 -1.07 4.81
C PHE A 44 -12.28 -2.59 4.68
N LEU A 45 -12.65 -3.35 5.73
CA LEU A 45 -12.67 -4.81 5.71
C LEU A 45 -13.59 -5.35 4.62
N SER A 46 -14.81 -4.81 4.50
CA SER A 46 -15.72 -5.21 3.43
C SER A 46 -15.13 -4.94 2.04
N ARG A 47 -14.38 -3.85 1.86
CA ARG A 47 -13.69 -3.57 0.59
C ARG A 47 -12.60 -4.60 0.30
N VAL A 48 -11.84 -5.02 1.31
CA VAL A 48 -10.81 -6.06 1.18
C VAL A 48 -11.45 -7.42 0.82
N GLU A 49 -12.53 -7.80 1.49
CA GLU A 49 -13.26 -9.05 1.22
C GLU A 49 -13.82 -9.08 -0.21
N ASN A 50 -14.37 -7.97 -0.69
CA ASN A 50 -14.86 -7.84 -2.06
C ASN A 50 -13.73 -8.02 -3.09
N ILE A 51 -12.56 -7.41 -2.84
CA ILE A 51 -11.40 -7.57 -3.74
C ILE A 51 -10.91 -9.02 -3.72
N LEU A 52 -10.82 -9.63 -2.54
CA LEU A 52 -10.35 -11.02 -2.40
C LEU A 52 -11.26 -11.99 -3.14
N THR A 53 -12.58 -11.81 -3.01
CA THR A 53 -13.57 -12.62 -3.73
C THR A 53 -13.47 -12.42 -5.24
N GLU A 54 -13.32 -11.19 -5.72
CA GLU A 54 -13.14 -10.90 -7.15
C GLU A 54 -11.87 -11.54 -7.72
N VAL A 55 -10.74 -11.44 -7.00
CA VAL A 55 -9.48 -12.08 -7.39
C VAL A 55 -9.62 -13.60 -7.45
N ASN A 56 -10.24 -14.21 -6.42
CA ASN A 56 -10.47 -15.65 -6.39
C ASN A 56 -11.38 -16.10 -7.55
N GLN A 57 -12.44 -15.36 -7.87
CA GLN A 57 -13.31 -15.68 -9.00
C GLN A 57 -12.58 -15.59 -10.35
N LYS A 58 -11.70 -14.59 -10.53
CA LYS A 58 -10.85 -14.47 -11.72
C LYS A 58 -9.84 -15.61 -11.80
N TYR A 59 -9.28 -16.03 -10.67
CA TYR A 59 -8.36 -17.17 -10.60
C TYR A 59 -9.05 -18.47 -11.03
N GLU A 60 -10.23 -18.79 -10.48
CA GLU A 60 -10.99 -19.98 -10.86
C GLU A 60 -11.39 -19.97 -12.33
N SER A 61 -11.81 -18.82 -12.86
CA SER A 61 -12.13 -18.65 -14.28
C SER A 61 -10.92 -18.90 -15.19
N LEU A 62 -9.73 -18.46 -14.77
CA LEU A 62 -8.49 -18.68 -15.50
C LEU A 62 -8.06 -20.16 -15.46
N VAL A 63 -8.19 -20.82 -14.30
CA VAL A 63 -7.94 -22.26 -14.16
C VAL A 63 -8.89 -23.07 -15.06
N ALA A 64 -10.18 -22.74 -15.06
CA ALA A 64 -11.18 -23.38 -15.92
C ALA A 64 -10.85 -23.20 -17.43
N MET A 65 -10.43 -21.99 -17.83
CA MET A 65 -10.02 -21.72 -19.20
C MET A 65 -8.78 -22.54 -19.61
N ILE A 66 -7.77 -22.66 -18.73
CA ILE A 66 -6.58 -23.48 -18.99
C ILE A 66 -6.92 -24.96 -19.12
N ALA A 67 -7.84 -25.49 -18.30
CA ALA A 67 -8.31 -26.87 -18.40
C ALA A 67 -8.98 -27.15 -19.75
N GLN A 68 -9.79 -26.20 -20.25
CA GLN A 68 -10.44 -26.32 -21.56
C GLN A 68 -9.43 -26.30 -22.74
N ILE A 69 -8.40 -25.45 -22.67
CA ILE A 69 -7.38 -25.33 -23.73
C ILE A 69 -6.44 -26.54 -23.76
N SER A 70 -6.11 -27.09 -22.58
CA SER A 70 -5.16 -28.21 -22.46
C SER A 70 -5.76 -29.57 -22.86
N GLY A 71 -7.09 -29.66 -23.07
CA GLY A 71 -7.77 -30.93 -23.38
C GLY A 71 -7.65 -31.97 -22.25
N VAL A 72 -7.10 -31.58 -21.10
CA VAL A 72 -6.94 -32.44 -19.94
C VAL A 72 -8.29 -32.51 -19.24
N LYS A 73 -9.02 -33.59 -19.52
CA LYS A 73 -10.05 -34.08 -18.59
C LYS A 73 -9.33 -34.45 -17.31
N ASN A 74 -9.40 -33.59 -16.29
CA ASN A 74 -9.02 -33.99 -14.94
C ASN A 74 -10.09 -34.94 -14.41
N ASP A 75 -10.01 -36.21 -14.82
CA ASP A 75 -10.54 -37.30 -14.03
C ASP A 75 -9.60 -37.46 -12.83
N THR A 76 -9.73 -36.57 -11.84
CA THR A 76 -9.14 -36.77 -10.52
C THR A 76 -9.93 -37.89 -9.83
N LYS A 77 -9.69 -39.13 -10.25
CA LYS A 77 -9.85 -40.28 -9.36
C LYS A 77 -8.52 -40.52 -8.70
N GLU A 78 -8.40 -39.92 -7.52
CA GLU A 78 -7.56 -40.36 -6.44
C GLU A 78 -7.54 -41.90 -6.40
N LYS A 79 -6.43 -42.50 -6.82
CA LYS A 79 -6.12 -43.89 -6.52
C LYS A 79 -4.77 -43.92 -5.83
N GLN A 80 -4.85 -44.43 -4.61
CA GLN A 80 -3.80 -44.66 -3.65
C GLN A 80 -2.56 -45.27 -4.30
N ALA A 81 -1.42 -44.76 -3.89
CA ALA A 81 -0.11 -45.31 -4.18
C ALA A 81 0.00 -46.70 -3.54
N GLU A 82 0.24 -47.72 -4.38
CA GLU A 82 0.96 -48.91 -3.95
C GLU A 82 2.21 -49.10 -4.83
N SER A 83 3.28 -49.39 -4.10
CA SER A 83 4.67 -49.59 -4.48
C SER A 83 4.90 -50.77 -5.42
N PHE A 84 5.78 -50.61 -6.43
CA PHE A 84 6.97 -51.45 -6.60
C PHE A 84 7.89 -50.88 -7.71
N VAL A 85 9.20 -50.92 -7.47
CA VAL A 85 10.25 -50.50 -8.42
C VAL A 85 10.84 -51.75 -9.12
N PRO A 86 11.73 -51.60 -10.12
CA PRO A 86 11.58 -52.00 -11.53
C PRO A 86 12.28 -53.34 -11.85
N HIS A 87 12.20 -53.87 -13.07
CA HIS A 87 13.34 -54.58 -13.70
C HIS A 87 13.20 -54.63 -15.24
N ASN A 88 14.35 -54.45 -15.88
CA ASN A 88 14.58 -54.29 -17.32
C ASN A 88 15.20 -55.59 -17.86
N VAL A 89 14.73 -56.16 -18.98
CA VAL A 89 15.56 -57.05 -19.83
C VAL A 89 15.13 -56.95 -21.30
N SER A 90 16.15 -56.85 -22.16
CA SER A 90 16.16 -56.56 -23.59
C SER A 90 15.80 -57.75 -24.49
N GLY A 91 15.41 -57.49 -25.75
CA GLY A 91 15.49 -58.47 -26.85
C GLY A 91 14.63 -58.16 -28.09
N PRO A 92 15.17 -58.06 -29.32
CA PRO A 92 14.53 -57.41 -30.47
C PRO A 92 13.94 -58.39 -31.51
N SER A 93 12.97 -57.95 -32.33
CA SER A 93 12.93 -58.33 -33.76
C SER A 93 11.90 -57.53 -34.58
N MET A 94 12.21 -57.42 -35.87
CA MET A 94 11.66 -56.58 -36.93
C MET A 94 10.24 -56.92 -37.40
N GLY A 95 9.56 -55.90 -37.94
CA GLY A 95 8.39 -56.05 -38.81
C GLY A 95 8.08 -54.74 -39.54
N SER A 96 8.14 -54.79 -40.86
CA SER A 96 8.32 -53.66 -41.78
C SER A 96 7.00 -53.08 -42.35
N HIS A 97 7.10 -51.85 -42.87
CA HIS A 97 6.25 -51.16 -43.86
C HIS A 97 4.83 -50.70 -43.45
N ARG A 98 4.58 -49.38 -43.53
CA ARG A 98 3.97 -48.75 -44.72
C ARG A 98 3.98 -47.22 -44.67
N LEU A 99 4.18 -46.63 -45.84
CA LEU A 99 4.22 -45.23 -46.18
C LEU A 99 2.84 -44.56 -46.09
N GLY A 100 2.81 -43.29 -45.71
CA GLY A 100 1.64 -42.41 -45.79
C GLY A 100 2.02 -40.97 -45.50
N ALA A 101 2.35 -40.22 -46.55
CA ALA A 101 2.70 -38.80 -46.51
C ALA A 101 1.46 -37.91 -46.33
N ALA A 102 1.59 -36.84 -45.52
CA ALA A 102 1.01 -35.53 -45.82
C ALA A 102 1.63 -34.43 -44.92
N PRO A 103 1.78 -33.19 -45.40
CA PRO A 103 2.70 -32.20 -44.85
C PRO A 103 1.99 -31.28 -43.87
N ASN A 104 2.48 -31.14 -42.63
CA ASN A 104 1.95 -30.13 -41.73
C ASN A 104 2.76 -28.84 -41.82
N LYS A 105 2.05 -27.79 -42.23
CA LYS A 105 2.51 -26.43 -42.44
C LYS A 105 3.25 -25.94 -41.20
N HIS A 106 4.39 -25.28 -41.42
CA HIS A 106 5.01 -24.42 -40.44
C HIS A 106 4.01 -23.36 -40.00
N VAL A 107 3.27 -23.63 -38.93
CA VAL A 107 2.69 -22.58 -38.10
C VAL A 107 3.90 -21.92 -37.45
N ARG A 108 4.34 -20.82 -38.07
CA ARG A 108 5.10 -19.80 -37.37
C ARG A 108 4.37 -19.55 -36.06
N LYS A 109 4.93 -20.06 -34.95
CA LYS A 109 4.67 -19.50 -33.63
C LYS A 109 5.10 -18.05 -33.76
N GLU A 110 4.15 -17.19 -34.11
CA GLU A 110 4.26 -15.80 -33.75
C GLU A 110 4.47 -15.83 -32.24
N GLY A 111 5.72 -15.58 -31.87
CA GLY A 111 6.07 -15.31 -30.51
C GLY A 111 5.23 -14.11 -30.12
N ARG A 112 4.09 -14.36 -29.47
CA ARG A 112 3.60 -13.45 -28.46
C ARG A 112 4.78 -13.32 -27.51
N MET A 113 5.54 -12.25 -27.73
CA MET A 113 6.48 -11.72 -26.78
C MET A 113 5.62 -11.54 -25.53
N ASN A 114 5.66 -12.55 -24.67
CA ASN A 114 5.12 -12.48 -23.34
C ASN A 114 6.07 -11.51 -22.64
N THR A 115 5.86 -10.21 -22.90
CA THR A 115 6.50 -9.13 -22.17
C THR A 115 5.93 -9.22 -20.78
N ARG A 116 6.46 -10.19 -19.99
CA ARG A 116 6.16 -10.33 -18.59
C ARG A 116 6.48 -8.98 -17.99
N ILE A 117 5.42 -8.24 -17.62
CA ILE A 117 5.57 -6.97 -16.93
C ILE A 117 6.46 -7.26 -15.72
N PRO A 118 7.63 -6.61 -15.61
CA PRO A 118 8.53 -6.82 -14.49
C PRO A 118 7.76 -6.64 -13.17
N LYS A 119 7.92 -7.58 -12.22
CA LYS A 119 7.42 -7.41 -10.86
C LYS A 119 8.29 -6.36 -10.19
N ILE A 120 7.83 -5.12 -10.22
CA ILE A 120 8.46 -3.98 -9.57
C ILE A 120 7.49 -3.55 -8.48
N ASP A 121 8.00 -3.25 -7.28
CA ASP A 121 7.19 -2.74 -6.19
C ASP A 121 6.96 -1.23 -6.34
N PHE A 122 5.82 -0.74 -5.86
CA PHE A 122 5.56 0.69 -5.82
C PHE A 122 6.46 1.36 -4.77
N PRO A 123 7.11 2.49 -5.08
CA PRO A 123 8.06 3.13 -4.18
C PRO A 123 7.37 3.81 -2.98
N TYR A 124 7.92 3.65 -1.77
CA TYR A 124 7.48 4.42 -0.60
C TYR A 124 7.92 5.89 -0.67
N PHE A 125 7.13 6.78 -0.05
CA PHE A 125 7.44 8.21 0.07
C PHE A 125 7.30 8.71 1.51
N SER A 126 8.39 9.25 2.05
CA SER A 126 8.42 9.91 3.37
C SER A 126 8.44 11.44 3.27
N GLY A 127 8.30 12.01 2.08
CA GLY A 127 8.39 13.46 1.86
C GLY A 127 9.78 13.98 1.46
N GLU A 128 10.69 13.10 1.04
CA GLU A 128 12.01 13.45 0.50
C GLU A 128 12.08 13.23 -1.01
N ARG A 129 12.78 14.11 -1.72
CA ARG A 129 13.03 14.00 -3.18
C ARG A 129 11.73 13.72 -3.97
N PRO A 130 10.72 14.60 -3.86
CA PRO A 130 9.40 14.51 -4.51
C PRO A 130 9.49 14.24 -6.02
N ARG A 131 10.42 14.92 -6.71
CA ARG A 131 10.60 14.83 -8.16
C ARG A 131 11.06 13.43 -8.58
N GLU A 132 11.98 12.84 -7.83
CA GLU A 132 12.46 11.48 -8.09
C GLU A 132 11.36 10.45 -7.83
N TRP A 133 10.63 10.61 -6.73
CA TRP A 133 9.54 9.71 -6.38
C TRP A 133 8.39 9.77 -7.39
N LEU A 134 7.92 10.97 -7.77
CA LEU A 134 6.89 11.16 -8.80
C LEU A 134 7.30 10.54 -10.15
N ARG A 135 8.58 10.66 -10.53
CA ARG A 135 9.10 10.02 -11.75
C ARG A 135 9.00 8.49 -11.68
N LYS A 136 9.37 7.88 -10.53
CA LYS A 136 9.27 6.42 -10.32
C LYS A 136 7.80 5.97 -10.29
N ALA A 137 6.94 6.68 -9.57
CA ALA A 137 5.49 6.40 -9.51
C ALA A 137 4.84 6.46 -10.90
N ARG A 138 5.12 7.53 -11.69
CA ARG A 138 4.65 7.63 -13.08
C ARG A 138 5.12 6.45 -13.94
N LYS A 139 6.39 6.06 -13.82
CA LYS A 139 6.93 4.93 -14.57
C LYS A 139 6.26 3.60 -14.18
N TYR A 140 6.01 3.40 -12.88
CA TYR A 140 5.25 2.26 -12.38
C TYR A 140 3.85 2.23 -13.00
N PHE A 141 3.09 3.32 -12.92
CA PHE A 141 1.73 3.37 -13.45
C PHE A 141 1.65 3.11 -14.96
N GLN A 142 2.63 3.61 -15.73
CA GLN A 142 2.74 3.33 -17.16
C GLN A 142 3.02 1.85 -17.43
N LEU A 143 3.94 1.25 -16.66
CA LEU A 143 4.35 -0.14 -16.86
C LEU A 143 3.23 -1.13 -16.49
N HIS A 144 2.48 -0.81 -15.43
CA HIS A 144 1.39 -1.63 -14.91
C HIS A 144 0.01 -1.23 -15.47
N GLN A 145 -0.06 -0.26 -16.40
CA GLN A 145 -1.30 0.24 -17.00
C GLN A 145 -2.38 0.58 -15.98
N VAL A 146 -1.99 1.32 -14.93
CA VAL A 146 -2.89 1.70 -13.84
C VAL A 146 -3.87 2.78 -14.31
N ASN A 147 -5.17 2.53 -14.11
CA ASN A 147 -6.26 3.48 -14.38
C ASN A 147 -6.06 4.78 -13.59
N GLU A 148 -6.38 5.94 -14.20
CA GLU A 148 -6.16 7.26 -13.57
C GLU A 148 -6.82 7.38 -12.20
N GLU A 149 -8.06 6.90 -12.06
CA GLU A 149 -8.84 6.93 -10.82
C GLU A 149 -8.17 6.17 -9.66
N LEU A 150 -7.33 5.18 -9.96
CA LEU A 150 -6.67 4.35 -8.95
C LEU A 150 -5.30 4.88 -8.53
N LYS A 151 -4.72 5.83 -9.28
CA LYS A 151 -3.33 6.25 -9.05
C LYS A 151 -3.13 6.93 -7.71
N VAL A 152 -4.03 7.82 -7.32
CA VAL A 152 -3.96 8.53 -6.04
C VAL A 152 -4.15 7.55 -4.88
N GLY A 153 -5.14 6.67 -4.97
CA GLY A 153 -5.38 5.64 -3.95
C GLY A 153 -4.21 4.65 -3.81
N ILE A 154 -3.55 4.26 -4.91
CA ILE A 154 -2.32 3.45 -4.84
C ILE A 154 -1.20 4.27 -4.20
N ALA A 155 -1.03 5.54 -4.56
CA ALA A 155 0.01 6.39 -4.00
C ALA A 155 -0.14 6.58 -2.48
N GLU A 156 -1.36 6.83 -2.00
CA GLU A 156 -1.74 6.94 -0.59
C GLU A 156 -1.21 5.77 0.24
N MET A 157 -1.42 4.54 -0.22
CA MET A 157 -0.99 3.33 0.49
C MET A 157 0.53 3.22 0.75
N TYR A 158 1.34 4.00 0.03
CA TYR A 158 2.80 3.98 0.12
C TYR A 158 3.38 5.29 0.64
N LEU A 159 2.53 6.20 1.13
CA LEU A 159 2.96 7.35 1.91
C LEU A 159 3.33 6.91 3.33
N LYS A 160 4.35 7.55 3.90
CA LYS A 160 4.85 7.28 5.25
C LYS A 160 5.26 8.58 5.94
N GLY A 161 5.23 8.58 7.28
CA GLY A 161 5.73 9.69 8.09
C GLY A 161 5.05 11.02 7.75
N LYS A 162 5.82 12.09 7.54
CA LYS A 162 5.27 13.43 7.28
C LYS A 162 4.40 13.50 6.01
N ALA A 163 4.67 12.68 5.01
CA ALA A 163 3.88 12.66 3.77
C ALA A 163 2.49 12.04 3.99
N ASP A 164 2.40 11.03 4.84
CA ASP A 164 1.12 10.41 5.21
C ASP A 164 0.24 11.40 5.98
N ILE A 165 0.80 12.10 6.97
CA ILE A 165 0.08 13.15 7.72
C ILE A 165 -0.42 14.26 6.78
N TRP A 166 0.43 14.73 5.87
CA TRP A 166 0.04 15.75 4.88
C TRP A 166 -1.12 15.26 3.99
N PHE A 167 -1.12 13.99 3.60
CA PHE A 167 -2.15 13.42 2.74
C PHE A 167 -3.55 13.48 3.36
N HIS A 168 -3.66 13.31 4.68
CA HIS A 168 -4.94 13.44 5.36
C HIS A 168 -5.54 14.84 5.20
N GLY A 169 -4.72 15.90 5.27
CA GLY A 169 -5.16 17.27 5.02
C GLY A 169 -5.46 17.54 3.55
N PHE A 170 -4.64 16.97 2.66
CA PHE A 170 -4.87 17.01 1.21
C PHE A 170 -6.21 16.38 0.83
N ALA A 171 -6.53 15.18 1.34
CA ALA A 171 -7.75 14.45 1.00
C ALA A 171 -9.02 15.19 1.42
N VAL A 172 -8.98 15.93 2.53
CA VAL A 172 -10.09 16.79 2.97
C VAL A 172 -10.27 18.00 2.03
N SER A 173 -9.16 18.56 1.56
CA SER A 173 -9.17 19.75 0.69
C SER A 173 -9.48 19.41 -0.77
N TYR A 174 -9.17 18.18 -1.19
CA TYR A 174 -9.31 17.70 -2.57
C TYR A 174 -9.90 16.27 -2.60
N PRO A 175 -11.20 16.10 -2.29
CA PRO A 175 -11.83 14.78 -2.19
C PRO A 175 -11.90 14.02 -3.52
N GLU A 176 -11.88 14.72 -4.64
CA GLU A 176 -11.90 14.15 -6.00
C GLU A 176 -10.63 14.49 -6.78
N ALA A 177 -9.50 14.68 -6.08
CA ALA A 177 -8.23 14.96 -6.75
C ALA A 177 -7.84 13.83 -7.71
N ASP A 178 -7.57 14.20 -8.95
CA ASP A 178 -6.89 13.33 -9.89
C ASP A 178 -5.37 13.29 -9.61
N TRP A 179 -4.67 12.44 -10.37
CA TRP A 179 -3.22 12.30 -10.24
C TRP A 179 -2.45 13.60 -10.51
N ILE A 180 -2.98 14.49 -11.36
CA ILE A 180 -2.32 15.73 -11.73
C ILE A 180 -2.34 16.69 -10.55
N VAL A 181 -3.52 16.90 -9.95
CA VAL A 181 -3.70 17.74 -8.75
C VAL A 181 -2.84 17.20 -7.61
N PHE A 182 -2.89 15.88 -7.35
CA PHE A 182 -2.05 15.26 -6.33
C PHE A 182 -0.56 15.50 -6.57
N ALA A 183 -0.07 15.31 -7.81
CA ALA A 183 1.34 15.46 -8.12
C ALA A 183 1.82 16.92 -8.00
N ASP A 184 0.97 17.90 -8.27
CA ASP A 184 1.29 19.32 -8.09
C ASP A 184 1.32 19.72 -6.61
N GLU A 185 0.34 19.27 -5.83
CA GLU A 185 0.31 19.59 -4.39
C GLU A 185 1.45 18.90 -3.64
N LEU A 186 1.82 17.68 -4.03
CA LEU A 186 2.99 16.98 -3.49
C LEU A 186 4.30 17.75 -3.73
N ARG A 187 4.44 18.47 -4.84
CA ARG A 187 5.61 19.33 -5.11
C ARG A 187 5.63 20.53 -4.17
N ARG A 188 4.47 21.17 -3.97
CA ARG A 188 4.32 22.33 -3.08
C ARG A 188 4.64 21.99 -1.62
N PHE A 189 4.13 20.86 -1.13
CA PHE A 189 4.45 20.32 0.19
C PHE A 189 5.96 20.21 0.46
N THR A 190 6.72 19.81 -0.57
CA THR A 190 8.17 19.62 -0.44
C THR A 190 9.00 20.87 -0.66
N GLU A 191 8.43 21.88 -1.33
CA GLU A 191 9.06 23.18 -1.48
C GLU A 191 8.90 24.01 -0.20
N SER A 192 7.72 23.98 0.43
CA SER A 192 7.47 24.62 1.74
C SER A 192 8.31 24.02 2.87
N THR A 193 8.49 22.69 2.89
CA THR A 193 9.37 22.04 3.88
C THR A 193 10.87 22.25 3.60
N GLY A 194 11.25 22.67 2.40
CA GLY A 194 12.63 23.05 2.08
C GLY A 194 12.99 24.46 2.58
N GLU A 195 12.04 25.39 2.51
CA GLU A 195 12.18 26.76 3.03
C GLU A 195 12.23 26.79 4.57
N GLU A 196 11.45 25.92 5.24
CA GLU A 196 11.45 25.81 6.70
C GLU A 196 12.83 25.42 7.27
N VAL A 197 13.58 24.56 6.57
CA VAL A 197 14.95 24.18 6.98
C VAL A 197 15.92 25.35 6.82
N VAL A 198 15.80 26.15 5.76
CA VAL A 198 16.62 27.35 5.56
C VAL A 198 16.28 28.42 6.60
N GLU A 199 15.02 28.55 7.00
CA GLU A 199 14.59 29.46 8.06
C GLU A 199 15.13 29.04 9.43
N ILE A 200 15.14 27.74 9.74
CA ILE A 200 15.75 27.18 10.97
C ILE A 200 17.27 27.41 10.97
N PHE A 201 17.97 27.18 9.84
CA PHE A 201 19.40 27.45 9.73
C PHE A 201 19.74 28.96 9.80
N SER A 202 18.89 29.82 9.26
CA SER A 202 19.03 31.29 9.34
C SER A 202 18.78 31.82 10.76
N LYS A 203 17.86 31.19 11.49
CA LYS A 203 17.63 31.47 12.92
C LYS A 203 18.73 30.92 13.82
N LEU A 204 19.51 29.94 13.35
CA LEU A 204 20.72 29.44 14.01
C LEU A 204 21.91 30.40 13.81
N ARG A 205 21.75 31.68 14.17
CA ARG A 205 22.89 32.59 14.31
C ARG A 205 23.71 32.18 15.53
N GLN A 206 24.89 31.66 15.24
CA GLN A 206 26.02 31.43 16.14
C GLN A 206 26.13 32.52 17.22
N PHE A 207 25.86 32.18 18.48
CA PHE A 207 26.28 32.95 19.65
C PHE A 207 27.41 32.19 20.34
N GLY A 208 28.61 32.63 20.02
CA GLY A 208 29.86 32.23 20.66
C GLY A 208 30.95 33.05 19.99
N THR A 209 31.38 34.12 20.64
CA THR A 209 32.49 34.92 20.13
C THR A 209 33.79 34.13 20.31
N ILE A 210 34.66 34.14 19.30
CA ILE A 210 36.00 33.48 19.32
C ILE A 210 36.80 33.83 20.58
N THR A 211 36.50 34.98 21.20
CA THR A 211 37.07 35.46 22.47
C THR A 211 36.88 34.49 23.65
N GLU A 212 35.80 33.70 23.70
CA GLU A 212 35.59 32.71 24.78
C GLU A 212 36.48 31.45 24.65
N TYR A 213 37.14 31.24 23.50
CA TYR A 213 38.03 30.10 23.29
C TYR A 213 39.50 30.39 23.65
N GLN A 214 39.86 31.65 23.93
CA GLN A 214 41.24 32.04 24.28
C GLN A 214 41.51 32.12 25.78
N GLU A 215 40.50 32.02 26.64
CA GLU A 215 40.67 32.08 28.11
C GLU A 215 40.77 30.70 28.78
N LYS A 216 40.85 29.63 27.97
CA LYS A 216 41.01 28.23 28.44
C LYS A 216 42.20 27.50 27.83
N ALA A 217 43.21 28.22 27.35
CA ALA A 217 44.52 27.67 26.97
C ALA A 217 45.63 28.31 27.80
#